data_AF-A0A084SL43-F1
#
_entry.id   AF-A0A084SL43-F1
#
_cell.length_a   1.000
_cell.length_b   1.000
_cell.length_c   1.000
_cell.angle_alpha   90.00
_cell.angle_beta   90.00
_cell.angle_gamma   90.00
#
_symmetry.space_group_name_H-M   'P 1'
#
loop_
_entity.id
_entity.type
_entity.pdbx_description
1 polymer ?
#
loop_
_entity_poly.entity_id
_entity_poly.type
_entity_poly.pdbx_seq_one_letter_code
_entity_poly.pdbx_strand_id
1 'polypeptide(L)'
;MTAAWSAVGVGVATPPPASTALTNNVAITGISGASGSLKYYHLDVPASRAVTFTLSGGSGDADMYVKFGSAPSTSSYDCRPYKSGNSETCSFAAKTSAGRYYVMLRGYSSYSSTSLKGAY
;
A
#
# COMPACT_ATOMS: atom_id res chain seq x y z
N MET A 1 -16.84 10.71 11.58
CA MET A 1 -15.43 11.06 11.84
C MET A 1 -14.55 10.52 10.71
N THR A 2 -14.20 11.33 9.72
CA THR A 2 -12.87 11.31 9.09
C THR A 2 -12.70 12.69 8.47
N ALA A 3 -11.66 13.40 8.87
CA ALA A 3 -11.56 14.86 8.80
C ALA A 3 -11.66 15.40 7.37
N ALA A 4 -12.69 16.23 7.14
CA ALA A 4 -12.75 17.16 6.04
C ALA A 4 -12.10 18.48 6.49
N TRP A 5 -11.08 18.87 5.74
CA TRP A 5 -10.46 20.18 5.57
C TRP A 5 -10.83 21.32 6.55
N SER A 6 -9.80 21.93 7.17
CA SER A 6 -9.74 23.39 7.33
C SER A 6 -8.39 23.85 7.86
N ALA A 7 -8.00 25.02 7.37
CA ALA A 7 -7.09 26.01 7.95
C ALA A 7 -5.69 26.14 7.32
N VAL A 8 -5.57 27.29 6.64
CA VAL A 8 -4.40 28.15 6.37
C VAL A 8 -3.71 27.96 5.02
N GLY A 9 -3.99 28.92 4.12
CA GLY A 9 -3.32 29.07 2.84
C GLY A 9 -1.90 29.61 2.98
N VAL A 10 -0.92 28.81 2.59
CA VAL A 10 0.39 29.23 2.07
C VAL A 10 0.92 28.09 1.20
N GLY A 11 1.01 28.28 -0.13
CA GLY A 11 1.63 27.33 -1.08
C GLY A 11 0.92 25.97 -1.19
N VAL A 12 0.28 25.67 -2.32
CA VAL A 12 -0.41 24.39 -2.55
C VAL A 12 0.58 23.21 -2.67
N ALA A 13 1.20 22.82 -1.56
CA ALA A 13 1.68 21.46 -1.39
C ALA A 13 0.41 20.60 -1.37
N THR A 14 0.08 19.99 -2.50
CA THR A 14 -0.97 18.99 -2.62
C THR A 14 -0.84 18.04 -1.43
N PRO A 15 -1.86 17.93 -0.56
CA PRO A 15 -1.77 17.06 0.59
C PRO A 15 -1.42 15.66 0.08
N PRO A 16 -0.39 15.01 0.65
CA PRO A 16 0.00 13.69 0.18
C PRO A 16 -1.23 12.78 0.22
N PRO A 17 -1.41 11.93 -0.81
CA PRO A 17 -2.61 11.10 -0.93
C PRO A 17 -2.88 10.36 0.38
N ALA A 18 -4.15 10.41 0.82
CA ALA A 18 -4.59 9.77 2.04
C ALA A 18 -4.18 8.29 2.00
N SER A 19 -3.25 7.92 2.88
CA SER A 19 -2.72 6.57 2.98
C SER A 19 -3.10 5.97 4.33
N THR A 20 -3.56 4.72 4.31
CA THR A 20 -4.03 4.02 5.52
C THR A 20 -2.85 3.33 6.19
N ALA A 21 -2.65 3.59 7.48
CA ALA A 21 -1.61 2.92 8.24
C ALA A 21 -1.96 1.42 8.40
N LEU A 22 -1.07 0.56 7.93
CA LEU A 22 -1.07 -0.87 8.20
C LEU A 22 -0.49 -1.10 9.60
N THR A 23 -1.01 -2.10 10.29
CA THR A 23 -0.46 -2.55 11.58
C THR A 23 0.36 -3.81 11.35
N ASN A 24 1.50 -3.95 12.04
CA ASN A 24 2.36 -5.12 11.88
C ASN A 24 1.58 -6.42 12.16
N ASN A 25 1.69 -7.38 11.25
CA ASN A 25 1.06 -8.69 11.32
C ASN A 25 -0.48 -8.66 11.36
N VAL A 26 -1.09 -7.54 11.00
CA VAL A 26 -2.55 -7.38 10.89
C VAL A 26 -2.92 -7.19 9.43
N ALA A 27 -3.78 -8.08 8.92
CA ALA A 27 -4.32 -7.96 7.58
C ALA A 27 -5.51 -6.99 7.58
N ILE A 28 -5.48 -6.00 6.70
CA ILE A 28 -6.67 -5.21 6.36
C ILE A 28 -7.46 -6.04 5.35
N THR A 29 -8.66 -6.45 5.71
CA THR A 29 -9.58 -7.22 4.87
C THR A 29 -10.71 -6.35 4.36
N GLY A 30 -11.48 -6.87 3.39
CA GLY A 30 -12.63 -6.17 2.85
C GLY A 30 -12.25 -4.98 1.97
N ILE A 31 -11.03 -4.97 1.43
CA ILE A 31 -10.58 -3.90 0.53
C ILE A 31 -11.32 -4.04 -0.79
N SER A 32 -11.88 -2.94 -1.26
CA SER A 32 -12.60 -2.85 -2.52
C SER A 32 -12.28 -1.56 -3.25
N GLY A 33 -12.37 -1.62 -4.57
CA GLY A 33 -12.10 -0.51 -5.47
C GLY A 33 -12.64 -0.77 -6.86
N ALA A 34 -13.01 0.30 -7.56
CA ALA A 34 -13.37 0.25 -8.97
C ALA A 34 -12.11 0.07 -9.86
N SER A 35 -12.32 -0.28 -11.13
CA SER A 35 -11.22 -0.23 -12.11
C SER A 35 -10.63 1.18 -12.19
N GLY A 36 -9.31 1.28 -12.21
CA GLY A 36 -8.57 2.54 -12.15
C GLY A 36 -8.50 3.19 -10.76
N SER A 37 -9.16 2.64 -9.74
CA SER A 37 -9.06 3.16 -8.38
C SER A 37 -7.69 2.86 -7.78
N LEU A 38 -7.17 3.85 -7.03
CA LEU A 38 -5.89 3.77 -6.33
C LEU A 38 -6.14 3.89 -4.83
N LYS A 39 -5.68 2.89 -4.08
CA LYS A 39 -5.70 2.91 -2.61
C LYS A 39 -4.26 2.94 -2.13
N TYR A 40 -3.96 3.83 -1.19
CA TYR A 40 -2.64 3.95 -0.60
C TYR A 40 -2.66 3.43 0.83
N TYR A 41 -1.62 2.69 1.20
CA TYR A 41 -1.37 2.17 2.53
C TYR A 41 0.09 2.42 2.89
N HIS A 42 0.40 2.43 4.17
CA HIS A 42 1.77 2.55 4.63
C HIS A 42 2.03 1.75 5.90
N LEU A 43 3.23 1.20 6.06
CA LEU A 43 3.66 0.48 7.25
C LEU A 43 4.98 1.06 7.73
N ASP A 44 5.04 1.44 9.00
CA ASP A 44 6.27 1.91 9.63
C ASP A 44 7.07 0.69 10.11
N VAL A 45 8.27 0.50 9.55
CA VAL A 45 9.12 -0.66 9.81
C VAL A 45 10.41 -0.17 10.50
N PRO A 46 10.73 -0.67 11.70
CA PRO A 46 11.96 -0.30 12.37
C PRO A 46 13.19 -0.89 11.66
N ALA A 47 14.36 -0.34 11.96
CA ALA A 47 15.62 -0.82 11.41
C ALA A 47 15.84 -2.31 11.71
N SER A 48 16.58 -2.98 10.82
CA SER A 48 16.98 -4.38 10.95
C SER A 48 15.78 -5.35 11.06
N ARG A 49 14.69 -5.05 10.35
CA ARG A 49 13.52 -5.91 10.20
C ARG A 49 13.22 -6.17 8.73
N ALA A 50 13.07 -7.44 8.37
CA ALA A 50 12.63 -7.83 7.03
C ALA A 50 11.12 -7.71 6.97
N VAL A 51 10.58 -7.08 5.93
CA VAL A 51 9.13 -6.87 5.80
C VAL A 51 8.58 -7.68 4.64
N THR A 52 7.44 -8.31 4.86
CA THR A 52 6.69 -9.06 3.85
C THR A 52 5.28 -8.50 3.75
N PHE A 53 4.92 -8.07 2.55
CA PHE A 53 3.56 -7.70 2.19
C PHE A 53 2.93 -8.84 1.40
N THR A 54 1.77 -9.29 1.85
CA THR A 54 0.98 -10.33 1.19
C THR A 54 -0.40 -9.77 0.90
N LEU A 55 -0.73 -9.70 -0.39
CA LEU A 55 -2.08 -9.49 -0.88
C LEU A 55 -2.69 -10.86 -1.17
N SER A 56 -3.93 -11.09 -0.72
CA SER A 56 -4.63 -12.36 -0.94
C SER A 56 -6.14 -12.21 -0.82
N GLY A 57 -6.87 -13.16 -1.39
CA GLY A 57 -8.34 -13.21 -1.36
C GLY A 57 -8.99 -12.27 -2.37
N GLY A 58 -10.30 -12.11 -2.24
CA GLY A 58 -11.12 -11.24 -3.10
C GLY A 58 -11.34 -11.76 -4.52
N SER A 59 -12.08 -10.97 -5.30
CA SER A 59 -12.35 -11.19 -6.72
C SER A 59 -12.00 -9.93 -7.51
N GLY A 60 -11.62 -10.10 -8.78
CA GLY A 60 -11.13 -9.03 -9.67
C GLY A 60 -9.62 -9.10 -9.89
N ASP A 61 -9.04 -7.99 -10.36
CA ASP A 61 -7.60 -7.83 -10.59
C ASP A 61 -7.12 -6.54 -9.89
N ALA A 62 -6.47 -6.71 -8.74
CA ALA A 62 -5.74 -5.64 -8.07
C ALA A 62 -4.23 -5.87 -8.24
N ASP A 63 -3.52 -4.84 -8.69
CA ASP A 63 -2.06 -4.80 -8.74
C ASP A 63 -1.51 -4.15 -7.47
N MET A 64 -0.57 -4.82 -6.80
CA MET A 64 0.15 -4.29 -5.66
C MET A 64 1.49 -3.69 -6.08
N TYR A 65 1.71 -2.44 -5.67
CA TYR A 65 2.98 -1.75 -5.82
C TYR A 65 3.51 -1.39 -4.44
N VAL A 66 4.76 -1.73 -4.14
CA VAL A 66 5.38 -1.39 -2.86
C VAL A 66 6.66 -0.60 -3.09
N LYS A 67 6.87 0.46 -2.30
CA LYS A 67 8.08 1.28 -2.33
C LYS A 67 8.45 1.76 -0.93
N PHE A 68 9.74 1.74 -0.63
CA PHE A 68 10.28 2.23 0.64
C PHE A 68 10.56 3.74 0.58
N GLY A 69 10.24 4.45 1.65
CA GLY A 69 10.56 5.88 1.85
C GLY A 69 9.66 6.87 1.09
N SER A 70 8.89 6.41 0.09
CA SER A 70 7.96 7.26 -0.68
C SER A 70 6.84 6.45 -1.30
N ALA A 71 5.72 7.10 -1.63
CA ALA A 71 4.60 6.46 -2.29
C ALA A 71 5.01 5.88 -3.66
N PRO A 72 4.70 4.60 -3.95
CA PRO A 72 4.94 4.03 -5.27
C PRO A 72 4.06 4.70 -6.33
N SER A 73 4.55 4.69 -7.56
CA SER A 73 3.80 5.08 -8.75
C SER A 73 3.81 3.94 -9.77
N THR A 74 3.00 4.06 -10.82
CA THR A 74 2.94 3.07 -11.90
C THR A 74 4.26 2.89 -12.65
N SER A 75 5.18 3.85 -12.53
CA SER A 75 6.51 3.84 -13.15
C SER A 75 7.64 3.74 -12.12
N SER A 76 7.34 3.76 -10.81
CA SER A 76 8.35 3.74 -9.75
C SER A 76 7.90 2.89 -8.58
N TYR A 77 8.39 1.66 -8.55
CA TYR A 77 8.11 0.65 -7.52
C TYR A 77 9.38 -0.13 -7.19
N ASP A 78 9.48 -0.63 -5.96
CA ASP A 78 10.61 -1.43 -5.48
C ASP A 78 10.27 -2.93 -5.60
N CYS A 79 9.00 -3.29 -5.42
CA CYS A 79 8.50 -4.63 -5.66
C CYS A 79 7.18 -4.60 -6.43
N ARG A 80 7.13 -5.41 -7.50
CA ARG A 80 5.95 -5.83 -8.22
C ARG A 80 6.16 -7.30 -8.58
N PRO A 81 5.58 -8.26 -7.84
CA PRO A 81 5.68 -9.65 -8.21
C PRO A 81 4.80 -9.76 -9.46
N TYR A 82 5.39 -10.03 -10.63
CA TYR A 82 4.67 -10.15 -11.90
C TYR A 82 3.71 -11.37 -11.96
N LYS A 83 3.01 -11.66 -10.86
CA LYS A 83 2.02 -12.72 -10.75
C LYS A 83 0.66 -12.15 -11.12
N SER A 84 -0.07 -12.94 -11.91
CA SER A 84 -1.45 -12.63 -12.31
C SER A 84 -2.40 -12.90 -11.14
N GLY A 85 -3.31 -11.96 -10.85
CA GLY A 85 -4.40 -12.08 -9.87
C GLY A 85 -4.11 -11.46 -8.50
N ASN A 86 -5.04 -11.63 -7.56
CA ASN A 86 -5.05 -10.94 -6.26
C ASN A 86 -4.12 -11.56 -5.20
N SER A 87 -3.27 -12.50 -5.58
CA SER A 87 -2.37 -13.24 -4.68
C SER A 87 -0.92 -12.86 -4.93
N GLU A 88 -0.56 -11.68 -4.45
CA GLU A 88 0.77 -11.08 -4.63
C GLU A 88 1.54 -11.10 -3.31
N THR A 89 2.83 -11.40 -3.36
CA THR A 89 3.69 -11.33 -2.17
C THR A 89 4.99 -10.62 -2.49
N CYS A 90 5.29 -9.60 -1.69
CA CYS A 90 6.51 -8.80 -1.76
C CYS A 90 7.27 -8.89 -0.45
N SER A 91 8.38 -9.61 -0.46
CA SER A 91 9.33 -9.67 0.65
C SER A 91 10.50 -8.73 0.39
N PHE A 92 10.78 -7.86 1.34
CA PHE A 92 11.94 -6.98 1.37
C PHE A 92 12.89 -7.43 2.46
N ALA A 93 14.18 -7.51 2.12
CA ALA A 93 15.23 -7.81 3.08
C ALA A 93 15.27 -6.73 4.19
N ALA A 94 15.81 -7.12 5.35
CA ALA A 94 15.99 -6.22 6.47
C ALA A 94 16.84 -5.02 6.06
N LYS A 95 16.27 -3.82 6.12
CA LYS A 95 17.00 -2.58 5.87
C LYS A 95 17.64 -2.10 7.17
N THR A 96 18.87 -1.58 7.06
CA THR A 96 19.63 -1.02 8.19
C THR A 96 19.01 0.26 8.75
N SER A 97 18.17 0.93 7.98
CA SER A 97 17.47 2.16 8.38
C SER A 97 16.01 1.87 8.65
N ALA A 98 15.50 2.43 9.74
CA ALA A 98 14.06 2.50 9.96
C ALA A 98 13.42 3.33 8.85
N GLY A 99 12.23 2.94 8.41
CA GLY A 99 11.52 3.73 7.44
C GLY A 99 10.16 3.18 7.10
N ARG A 100 9.40 4.01 6.42
CA ARG A 100 8.03 3.72 6.04
C ARG A 100 7.99 3.07 4.67
N TYR A 101 7.35 1.92 4.60
CA TYR A 101 6.97 1.28 3.36
C TYR A 101 5.61 1.80 2.94
N TYR A 102 5.47 2.19 1.69
CA TYR A 102 4.21 2.60 1.09
C TYR A 102 3.76 1.52 0.12
N VAL A 103 2.50 1.14 0.23
CA VAL A 103 1.83 0.16 -0.63
C VAL A 103 0.72 0.89 -1.39
N MET A 104 0.70 0.77 -2.71
CA MET A 104 -0.39 1.24 -3.55
C MET A 104 -1.07 0.03 -4.16
N LEU A 105 -2.38 -0.10 -3.92
CA LEU A 105 -3.23 -1.04 -4.63
C LEU A 105 -3.92 -0.30 -5.76
N ARG A 106 -3.71 -0.78 -6.98
CA ARG A 106 -4.37 -0.28 -8.18
C ARG A 106 -5.32 -1.35 -8.69
N GLY A 107 -6.60 -1.04 -8.79
CA GLY A 107 -7.56 -1.92 -9.46
C GLY A 107 -7.31 -1.89 -10.96
N TYR A 108 -6.69 -2.92 -11.53
CA TYR A 108 -6.71 -3.10 -12.98
C TYR A 108 -8.16 -3.28 -13.44
N SER A 109 -8.89 -4.15 -12.74
CA SER A 109 -10.34 -4.27 -12.83
C SER A 109 -11.00 -3.90 -11.49
N SER A 110 -12.33 -3.83 -11.46
CA SER A 110 -13.05 -3.72 -10.19
C SER A 110 -12.71 -4.90 -9.30
N TYR A 111 -12.23 -4.63 -8.10
CA TYR A 111 -11.85 -5.65 -7.13
C TYR A 111 -12.60 -5.46 -5.83
N SER A 112 -12.86 -6.57 -5.14
CA SER A 112 -13.60 -6.57 -3.88
C SER A 112 -13.16 -7.70 -2.97
N SER A 113 -13.31 -7.47 -1.67
CA SER A 113 -12.99 -8.44 -0.61
C SER A 113 -11.53 -8.89 -0.62
N THR A 114 -10.60 -8.05 -1.08
CA THR A 114 -9.16 -8.35 -1.02
C THR A 114 -8.59 -8.06 0.37
N SER A 115 -7.50 -8.75 0.70
CA SER A 115 -6.85 -8.71 2.00
C SER A 115 -5.39 -8.32 1.83
N LEU A 116 -4.96 -7.22 2.45
CA LEU A 116 -3.57 -6.78 2.46
C LEU A 116 -2.98 -6.95 3.85
N LYS A 117 -1.94 -7.77 3.98
CA LYS A 117 -1.19 -7.96 5.22
C LYS A 117 0.25 -7.48 5.05
N GLY A 118 0.73 -6.65 5.96
CA GLY A 118 2.14 -6.31 6.09
C GLY A 118 2.70 -6.87 7.40
N ALA A 119 3.80 -7.60 7.34
CA ALA A 119 4.44 -8.19 8.53
C ALA A 119 5.95 -7.98 8.48
N TYR A 120 6.57 -7.63 9.61
CA TYR A 120 8.02 -7.51 9.76
C TYR A 120 8.53 -8.00 11.12
#